data_AF-A0A0E3R147-F1
#
_entry.id   AF-A0A0E3R147-F1
#
_cell.length_a   1.000
_cell.length_b   1.000
_cell.length_c   1.000
_cell.angle_alpha   90.00
_cell.angle_beta   90.00
_cell.angle_gamma   90.00
#
_symmetry.space_group_name_H-M   'P 1'
#
loop_
_entity.id
_entity.type
_entity.pdbx_description
1 polymer ?
#
loop_
_entity_poly.entity_id
_entity_poly.type
_entity_poly.pdbx_seq_one_letter_code
_entity_poly.pdbx_strand_id
1 'polypeptide(L)'
;MTTHSGNASDKSTILEAIKSLKSVLRPESKVYYVADSSFYTDNNIKNIGKSFWISRVPATITEAKKLVNASLNLKPLKSDERYSFYQTSVEYGGVK
;
A
#
# COMPACT_ATOMS: atom_id res chain seq x y z
N MET A 1 11.54 -7.81 -22.08
CA MET A 1 11.00 -8.13 -20.73
C MET A 1 9.48 -8.19 -20.84
N THR A 2 8.91 -9.39 -20.81
CA THR A 2 7.46 -9.57 -20.88
C THR A 2 6.89 -9.57 -19.46
N THR A 3 6.17 -8.52 -19.10
CA THR A 3 5.33 -8.52 -17.90
C THR A 3 4.29 -9.63 -18.04
N HIS A 4 4.41 -10.68 -17.23
CA HIS A 4 3.48 -11.81 -17.24
C HIS A 4 2.09 -11.41 -16.74
N SER A 5 1.07 -12.10 -17.24
CA SER A 5 -0.36 -11.97 -16.89
C SER A 5 -0.66 -11.95 -15.38
N GLY A 6 0.24 -12.50 -14.56
CA GLY A 6 0.16 -12.54 -13.10
C GLY A 6 -0.13 -11.17 -12.47
N ASN A 7 0.70 -10.15 -12.73
CA ASN A 7 0.52 -8.84 -12.07
C ASN A 7 -0.79 -8.12 -12.43
N ALA A 8 -1.39 -8.45 -13.58
CA ALA A 8 -2.72 -7.94 -13.94
C ALA A 8 -3.81 -8.68 -13.17
N SER A 9 -3.69 -10.00 -13.06
CA SER A 9 -4.58 -10.86 -12.26
C SER A 9 -4.49 -10.54 -10.76
N ASP A 10 -3.29 -10.30 -10.24
CA ASP A 10 -3.04 -10.07 -8.81
C ASP A 10 -3.78 -8.83 -8.30
N LYS A 11 -3.95 -7.80 -9.14
CA LYS A 11 -4.67 -6.57 -8.80
C LYS A 11 -6.09 -6.83 -8.31
N SER A 12 -6.86 -7.67 -9.01
CA SER A 12 -8.23 -8.00 -8.61
C SER A 12 -8.26 -9.12 -7.58
N THR A 13 -7.42 -10.14 -7.77
CA THR A 13 -7.44 -11.37 -6.96
C THR A 13 -7.14 -11.09 -5.48
N ILE A 14 -6.21 -10.16 -5.18
CA ILE A 14 -5.88 -9.80 -3.78
C ILE A 14 -7.09 -9.18 -3.07
N LEU A 15 -7.81 -8.26 -3.73
CA LEU A 15 -8.97 -7.62 -3.13
C LEU A 15 -10.10 -8.63 -2.89
N GLU A 16 -10.32 -9.55 -3.83
CA GLU A 16 -11.29 -10.64 -3.68
C GLU A 16 -10.92 -11.58 -2.54
N ALA A 17 -9.66 -11.98 -2.43
CA ALA A 17 -9.17 -12.81 -1.33
C ALA A 17 -9.42 -12.14 0.04
N ILE A 18 -9.17 -10.83 0.15
CA ILE A 18 -9.45 -10.06 1.38
C ILE A 18 -10.96 -10.05 1.69
N LYS A 19 -11.82 -9.84 0.68
CA LYS A 19 -13.29 -9.85 0.86
C LYS A 19 -13.78 -11.22 1.31
N SER A 20 -13.31 -12.29 0.68
CA SER A 20 -13.64 -13.67 1.04
C SER A 20 -13.14 -14.03 2.44
N LEU A 21 -11.96 -13.56 2.84
CA LEU A 21 -11.47 -13.77 4.19
C LEU A 21 -12.35 -13.06 5.23
N LYS A 22 -12.79 -11.83 4.94
CA LYS A 22 -13.67 -11.05 5.83
C LYS A 22 -15.08 -11.60 5.95
N SER A 23 -15.56 -12.38 4.99
CA SER A 23 -16.89 -12.99 5.06
C SER A 23 -16.92 -14.18 6.03
N VAL A 24 -15.78 -14.84 6.23
CA VAL A 24 -15.68 -16.05 7.07
C VAL A 24 -14.95 -15.82 8.40
N LEU A 25 -13.97 -14.90 8.45
CA LEU A 25 -13.24 -14.59 9.67
C LEU A 25 -13.76 -13.32 10.34
N ARG A 26 -14.00 -13.41 11.64
CA ARG A 26 -14.26 -12.26 12.52
C ARG A 26 -13.14 -12.16 13.54
N PRO A 27 -12.05 -11.44 13.22
CA PRO A 27 -10.92 -11.33 14.12
C PRO A 27 -11.33 -10.54 15.37
N GLU A 28 -10.93 -11.04 16.54
CA GLU A 28 -11.14 -10.37 17.84
C GLU A 28 -10.20 -9.17 18.03
N SER A 29 -9.21 -9.04 17.16
CA SER A 29 -8.19 -8.00 17.19
C SER A 29 -8.03 -7.30 15.84
N LYS A 30 -7.25 -6.21 15.85
CA LYS A 30 -6.99 -5.39 14.66
C LYS A 30 -6.15 -6.17 13.64
N VAL A 31 -6.66 -6.30 12.41
CA VAL A 31 -5.96 -6.97 11.30
C VAL A 31 -5.37 -5.94 10.33
N TYR A 32 -4.11 -6.13 9.97
CA TYR A 32 -3.43 -5.39 8.90
C TYR A 32 -3.19 -6.31 7.70
N TYR A 33 -3.74 -5.95 6.54
CA TYR A 33 -3.47 -6.65 5.29
C TYR A 33 -2.18 -6.12 4.68
N VAL A 34 -1.18 -6.98 4.52
CA VAL A 34 0.10 -6.61 3.91
C VAL A 34 0.14 -7.17 2.49
N ALA A 35 0.35 -6.29 1.50
CA ALA A 35 0.40 -6.68 0.10
C ALA A 35 1.52 -5.93 -0.62
N ASP A 36 1.97 -6.45 -1.76
CA ASP A 36 2.93 -5.75 -2.59
C ASP A 36 2.31 -4.54 -3.32
N SER A 37 3.06 -3.92 -4.23
CA SER A 37 2.63 -2.72 -4.94
C SER A 37 1.52 -2.95 -5.98
N SER A 38 1.28 -4.19 -6.41
CA SER A 38 0.15 -4.49 -7.31
C SER A 38 -1.19 -4.18 -6.65
N PHE A 39 -1.26 -4.26 -5.32
CA PHE A 39 -2.44 -3.88 -4.55
C PHE A 39 -2.73 -2.37 -4.62
N TYR A 40 -1.72 -1.51 -4.71
CA TYR A 40 -1.84 -0.05 -4.67
C TYR A 40 -2.40 0.52 -5.98
N THR A 41 -3.69 0.34 -6.19
CA THR A 41 -4.46 0.89 -7.32
C THR A 41 -5.65 1.68 -6.80
N ASP A 42 -6.12 2.66 -7.56
CA ASP A 42 -7.31 3.47 -7.21
C ASP A 42 -8.50 2.58 -6.86
N ASN A 43 -8.75 1.55 -7.66
CA ASN A 43 -9.85 0.63 -7.43
C ASN A 43 -9.72 -0.10 -6.09
N ASN A 44 -8.54 -0.65 -5.80
CA ASN A 44 -8.34 -1.44 -4.57
C ASN A 44 -8.37 -0.57 -3.32
N ILE A 45 -7.73 0.60 -3.36
CA ILE A 45 -7.68 1.53 -2.22
C ILE A 45 -9.09 2.06 -1.91
N LYS A 46 -9.92 2.35 -2.92
CA LYS A 46 -11.33 2.69 -2.72
C LYS A 46 -12.13 1.53 -2.11
N ASN A 47 -11.92 0.31 -2.61
CA ASN A 47 -12.76 -0.85 -2.28
C ASN A 47 -12.32 -1.61 -1.02
N ILE A 48 -11.10 -1.43 -0.52
CA ILE A 48 -10.66 -2.05 0.74
C ILE A 48 -11.36 -1.45 1.96
N GLY A 49 -11.90 -0.23 1.83
CA GLY A 49 -12.76 0.42 2.81
C GLY A 49 -12.04 0.68 4.14
N LYS A 50 -12.73 0.41 5.26
CA LYS A 50 -12.22 0.66 6.63
C LYS A 50 -11.18 -0.35 7.13
N SER A 51 -10.73 -1.28 6.29
CA SER A 51 -9.69 -2.24 6.66
C SER A 51 -8.33 -1.53 6.78
N PHE A 52 -7.48 -1.97 7.71
CA PHE A 52 -6.10 -1.48 7.79
C PHE A 52 -5.20 -2.27 6.84
N TRP A 53 -4.31 -1.59 6.14
CA TRP A 53 -3.43 -2.21 5.16
C TRP A 53 -2.08 -1.52 5.08
N ILE A 54 -1.08 -2.25 4.61
CA ILE A 54 0.27 -1.78 4.35
C ILE A 54 0.67 -2.30 2.96
N SER A 55 1.12 -1.41 2.09
CA SER A 55 1.60 -1.77 0.76
C SER A 55 2.73 -0.85 0.32
N ARG A 56 3.59 -1.34 -0.56
CA ARG A 56 4.58 -0.50 -1.25
C ARG A 56 3.87 0.35 -2.29
N VAL A 57 4.15 1.65 -2.33
CA VAL A 57 3.67 2.51 -3.42
C VAL A 57 4.46 2.21 -4.70
N PRO A 58 3.81 1.94 -5.84
CA PRO A 58 4.49 1.76 -7.12
C PRO A 58 5.36 2.97 -7.48
N ALA A 59 6.63 2.73 -7.78
CA ALA A 59 7.54 3.75 -8.33
C ALA A 59 7.17 4.15 -9.78
N THR A 60 6.00 3.78 -10.28
CA THR A 60 5.40 4.30 -11.51
C THR A 60 4.55 5.55 -11.26
N ILE A 61 4.03 5.74 -10.04
CA ILE A 61 3.26 6.91 -9.63
C ILE A 61 4.18 8.13 -9.55
N THR A 62 3.72 9.25 -10.13
CA THR A 62 4.51 10.48 -10.27
C THR A 62 4.99 11.03 -8.93
N GLU A 63 4.12 11.07 -7.93
CA GLU A 63 4.40 11.57 -6.59
C GLU A 63 5.45 10.69 -5.90
N ALA A 64 5.31 9.37 -6.01
CA ALA A 64 6.29 8.41 -5.48
C ALA A 64 7.66 8.59 -6.15
N LYS A 65 7.70 8.72 -7.48
CA LYS A 65 8.94 9.01 -8.22
C LYS A 65 9.60 10.31 -7.75
N LYS A 66 8.82 11.37 -7.54
CA LYS A 66 9.33 12.66 -7.04
C LYS A 66 9.95 12.51 -5.66
N LEU A 67 9.28 11.82 -4.73
CA LEU A 67 9.76 11.63 -3.36
C LEU A 67 11.06 10.81 -3.31
N VAL A 68 11.17 9.76 -4.13
CA VAL A 68 12.39 8.93 -4.19
C VAL A 68 13.62 9.72 -4.65
N ASN A 69 13.43 10.74 -5.50
CA ASN A 69 14.51 11.56 -6.03
C ASN A 69 14.69 12.89 -5.29
N ALA A 70 13.90 13.16 -4.25
CA ALA A 70 13.95 14.43 -3.53
C ALA A 70 15.03 14.42 -2.44
N SER A 71 15.68 15.56 -2.24
CA SER A 71 16.48 15.81 -1.05
C SER A 71 15.56 16.08 0.13
N LEU A 72 15.27 15.04 0.92
CA LEU A 72 14.34 15.10 2.04
C LEU A 72 15.10 15.25 3.37
N ASN A 73 14.58 16.10 4.26
CA ASN A 73 15.04 16.18 5.64
C ASN A 73 14.48 15.00 6.43
N LEU A 74 15.26 13.91 6.51
CA LEU A 74 14.88 12.72 7.25
C LEU A 74 14.97 12.97 8.77
N LYS A 75 13.97 12.52 9.52
CA LYS A 75 13.97 12.56 10.98
C LYS A 75 14.48 11.22 11.53
N PRO A 76 15.38 11.20 12.52
CA PRO A 76 15.78 9.96 13.18
C PRO A 76 14.58 9.22 13.77
N LEU A 77 14.60 7.90 13.69
CA LEU A 77 13.61 7.05 14.33
C LEU A 77 13.94 6.96 15.82
N LYS A 78 13.04 7.45 16.69
CA LYS A 78 13.29 7.53 18.14
C LYS A 78 13.67 6.20 18.80
N SER A 79 13.14 5.09 18.30
CA SER A 79 13.42 3.76 18.84
C SER A 79 14.73 3.17 18.35
N ASP A 80 15.31 3.71 17.28
CA ASP A 80 16.55 3.23 16.68
C ASP A 80 17.18 4.32 15.79
N GLU A 81 18.15 5.05 16.34
CA GLU A 81 18.80 6.20 15.68
C GLU A 81 19.59 5.83 14.42
N ARG A 82 19.82 4.52 14.17
CA ARG A 82 20.43 4.03 12.92
C ARG A 82 19.53 4.24 11.70
N TYR A 83 18.24 4.46 11.93
CA TYR A 83 17.25 4.68 10.88
C TYR A 83 16.71 6.11 10.94
N SER A 84 16.39 6.65 9.76
CA SER A 84 15.70 7.93 9.63
C SER A 84 14.62 7.84 8.56
N PHE A 85 13.59 8.67 8.67
CA PHE A 85 12.44 8.63 7.78
C PHE A 85 11.88 10.00 7.46
N TYR A 86 11.20 10.09 6.33
CA TYR A 86 10.33 11.20 5.97
C TYR A 86 8.92 10.66 5.79
N GLN A 87 7.92 11.35 6.35
CA GLN A 87 6.52 10.99 6.24
C GLN A 87 5.76 12.10 5.53
N THR A 88 4.91 11.72 4.59
CA THR A 88 3.96 12.61 3.93
C THR A 88 2.63 11.87 3.73
N SER A 89 1.57 12.64 3.57
CA SER A 89 0.26 12.15 3.15
C SER A 89 -0.01 12.62 1.73
N VAL A 90 -0.73 11.81 0.95
CA VAL A 90 -1.14 12.13 -0.42
C VAL A 90 -2.59 11.73 -0.59
N GLU A 91 -3.31 12.44 -1.45
CA GLU A 91 -4.61 11.97 -1.91
C GLU A 91 -4.42 11.10 -3.15
N TYR A 92 -4.88 9.86 -3.09
CA TYR A 92 -4.78 8.91 -4.19
C TYR A 92 -6.06 8.10 -4.31
N GLY A 93 -6.65 8.07 -5.50
CA GLY A 93 -7.95 7.44 -5.70
C GLY A 93 -9.06 8.02 -4.79
N GLY A 94 -9.02 9.31 -4.46
CA GLY A 94 -10.00 9.95 -3.57
C GLY A 94 -9.94 9.50 -2.10
N VAL A 95 -8.84 8.84 -1.71
CA VAL A 95 -8.53 8.47 -0.32
C VAL A 95 -7.29 9.23 0.12
N LYS A 96 -7.31 9.76 1.35
CA LYS A 96 -6.24 10.57 1.94
C LYS A 96 -5.56 9.84 3.10
#